data_AF-A0A5Y3TPJ8-F1
#
_entry.id   AF-A0A5Y3TPJ8-F1
#
_cell.length_a   1.000
_cell.length_b   1.000
_cell.length_c   1.000
_cell.angle_alpha   90.00
_cell.angle_beta   90.00
_cell.angle_gamma   90.00
#
_symmetry.space_group_name_H-M   'P 1'
#
loop_
_entity.id
_entity.type
_entity.pdbx_description
1 polymer ?
#
loop_
_entity_poly.entity_id
_entity_poly.type
_entity_poly.pdbx_seq_one_letter_code
_entity_poly.pdbx_strand_id
1 'polypeptide(L)'
;MDMFIKRVKLILQSEDSECGQACLAMIFNYYGYGISLPELRKNHSAQTGGTKVSYLMETCNDHGFRAIAYSLTIEELRKLTLPCILHWNFSHFVVLTKINKNSVEINDPALGCMRIDQDKLKQYFTGVAVEIKKSESFSPVKPKKINIRDVTGKVIGFIPFIFKMLAASILIDIIALLMPRISQLILDKVIPDHDKNLLIFCFLVSLALLVLQFVISTMSDLTKIKFEAYFKSNWRSNVFSKLTRLPVDFFKSRGFGNIMYRFKSIDIIQNYLSDKLSTLILNATSSIIIAVILLSYNVELAAIVIMASVLYSVVRFAAYFYIKQNQLSTIALKSREQSVLINTLKFIQTHKLYGGLHRIHNQYHGIITDEASVSAKSQIITMIATNINQFISGFRNILVLFVAVLLALNNEMTIGMIFAFTAYSVEFSRRSTIVINLIYKIQLLKIQSSRLSEIVHATDESSLASYFELNENYSLSARGIYHQYDKLAPLVLVDINIDISENETVLLTGDSGSGKSTFIKILLGITEPVAGSLFIGGVNIKKTGKHAIRKITSSVLQGDSLFPGTIYENITFNDNLDNIEQVYEIADAIGIHDVITRLPLGYFTQVGDMSDFLSGGEKQKLLIVR
;
A
#
# COMPACT_ATOMS: atom_id res chain seq x y z
N MET A 1 25.68 -15.10 -25.02
CA MET A 1 24.26 -15.14 -24.59
C MET A 1 24.18 -14.64 -23.14
N ASP A 2 24.70 -13.44 -22.89
CA ASP A 2 24.86 -12.81 -21.55
C ASP A 2 24.48 -11.34 -21.64
N MET A 3 23.20 -11.03 -21.86
CA MET A 3 22.78 -9.63 -22.07
C MET A 3 21.44 -9.25 -21.45
N PHE A 4 21.05 -9.91 -20.35
CA PHE A 4 20.13 -9.30 -19.40
C PHE A 4 20.95 -8.79 -18.23
N ILE A 5 21.42 -7.55 -18.31
CA ILE A 5 22.08 -6.84 -17.21
C ILE A 5 21.19 -6.97 -15.98
N LYS A 6 21.59 -7.79 -15.00
CA LYS A 6 20.91 -7.87 -13.70
C LYS A 6 20.95 -6.48 -13.09
N ARG A 7 19.78 -5.86 -12.91
CA ARG A 7 19.63 -4.59 -12.18
C ARG A 7 19.18 -4.87 -10.76
N VAL A 8 19.68 -4.10 -9.81
CA VAL A 8 19.21 -4.13 -8.43
C VAL A 8 17.78 -3.61 -8.40
N LYS A 9 16.84 -4.45 -7.95
CA LYS A 9 15.45 -4.04 -7.77
C LYS A 9 15.36 -3.16 -6.52
N LEU A 10 14.77 -1.97 -6.66
CA LEU A 10 14.49 -1.10 -5.53
C LEU A 10 13.45 -1.76 -4.61
N ILE A 11 13.74 -1.76 -3.31
CA ILE A 11 12.82 -2.14 -2.24
C ILE A 11 12.72 -0.93 -1.30
N LEU A 12 11.51 -0.43 -1.09
CA LEU A 12 11.30 0.71 -0.19
C LEU A 12 11.21 0.23 1.25
N GLN A 13 11.73 1.01 2.19
CA GLN A 13 11.64 0.71 3.62
C GLN A 13 10.19 0.87 4.12
N SER A 14 9.80 0.02 5.05
CA SER A 14 8.44 -0.01 5.59
C SER A 14 8.35 0.63 6.97
N GLU A 15 9.41 0.52 7.77
CA GLU A 15 9.64 1.20 9.05
C GLU A 15 10.80 2.22 8.92
N ASP A 16 10.89 3.19 9.83
CA ASP A 16 11.88 4.27 9.73
C ASP A 16 13.33 3.80 10.00
N SER A 17 13.50 2.74 10.80
CA SER A 17 14.81 2.16 11.16
C SER A 17 15.32 1.07 10.20
N GLU A 18 14.56 0.75 9.14
CA GLU A 18 14.78 -0.41 8.27
C GLU A 18 15.69 -0.18 7.05
N CYS A 19 16.28 1.00 6.89
CA CYS A 19 17.07 1.33 5.71
C CYS A 19 18.15 0.30 5.38
N GLY A 20 18.88 -0.18 6.40
CA GLY A 20 19.91 -1.21 6.25
C GLY A 20 19.35 -2.57 5.80
N GLN A 21 18.21 -2.99 6.34
CA GLN A 21 17.56 -4.25 5.98
C GLN A 21 16.98 -4.21 4.56
N ALA A 22 16.43 -3.07 4.16
CA ALA A 22 16.01 -2.85 2.78
C ALA A 22 17.20 -2.93 1.82
N CYS A 23 18.35 -2.37 2.18
CA CYS A 23 19.59 -2.51 1.40
C CYS A 23 20.03 -3.98 1.26
N LEU A 24 20.02 -4.74 2.36
CA LEU A 24 20.31 -6.18 2.32
C LEU A 24 19.32 -6.94 1.42
N ALA A 25 18.02 -6.69 1.57
CA ALA A 25 16.99 -7.30 0.74
C ALA A 25 17.25 -7.03 -0.75
N MET A 26 17.64 -5.80 -1.11
CA MET A 26 17.96 -5.43 -2.50
C MET A 26 19.15 -6.23 -3.05
N ILE A 27 20.22 -6.36 -2.27
CA ILE A 27 21.44 -7.09 -2.67
C ILE A 27 21.20 -8.61 -2.69
N PHE A 28 20.50 -9.16 -1.71
CA PHE A 28 20.13 -10.58 -1.67
C PHE A 28 19.30 -10.95 -2.91
N ASN A 29 18.29 -10.14 -3.25
CA ASN A 29 17.47 -10.33 -4.44
C ASN A 29 18.28 -10.21 -5.74
N TYR A 30 19.30 -9.35 -5.78
CA TYR A 30 20.23 -9.24 -6.92
C TYR A 30 21.02 -10.54 -7.14
N TYR A 31 21.50 -11.15 -6.07
CA TYR A 31 22.26 -12.40 -6.10
C TYR A 31 21.39 -13.65 -6.32
N GLY A 32 20.07 -13.53 -6.29
CA GLY A 32 19.10 -14.61 -6.51
C GLY A 32 18.51 -15.20 -5.24
N TYR A 33 18.67 -14.52 -4.10
CA TYR A 33 18.06 -14.86 -2.82
C TYR A 33 16.81 -14.02 -2.59
N GLY A 34 15.67 -14.57 -2.96
CA GLY A 34 14.37 -13.91 -2.94
C GLY A 34 13.80 -13.79 -1.53
N ILE A 35 14.30 -12.87 -0.72
CA ILE A 35 13.75 -12.55 0.60
C ILE A 35 12.90 -11.27 0.55
N SER A 36 11.88 -11.23 1.40
CA SER A 36 11.05 -10.04 1.60
C SER A 36 11.47 -9.28 2.88
N LEU A 37 11.20 -7.97 2.94
CA LEU A 37 11.45 -7.15 4.13
C LEU A 37 10.78 -7.71 5.40
N PRO A 38 9.50 -8.10 5.38
CA PRO A 38 8.87 -8.71 6.56
C PRO A 38 9.53 -10.02 7.02
N GLU A 39 10.07 -10.81 6.09
CA GLU A 39 10.76 -12.07 6.40
C GLU A 39 12.13 -11.82 7.02
N LEU A 40 12.86 -10.81 6.52
CA LEU A 40 14.07 -10.29 7.19
C LEU A 40 13.73 -9.79 8.60
N ARG A 41 12.70 -8.97 8.75
CA ARG A 41 12.28 -8.39 10.05
C ARG A 41 11.97 -9.45 11.10
N LYS A 42 11.31 -10.54 10.71
CA LYS A 42 10.92 -11.61 11.63
C LYS A 42 12.13 -12.25 12.31
N ASN A 43 13.23 -12.41 11.59
CA ASN A 43 14.44 -13.05 12.10
C ASN A 43 15.45 -12.01 12.63
N HIS A 44 15.42 -10.81 12.04
CA HIS A 44 16.33 -9.70 12.25
C HIS A 44 15.51 -8.41 12.30
N SER A 45 15.05 -7.99 13.49
CA SER A 45 14.37 -6.70 13.69
C SER A 45 15.38 -5.54 13.76
N ALA A 46 15.07 -4.41 13.10
CA ALA A 46 15.94 -3.24 13.08
C ALA A 46 15.92 -2.57 14.46
N GLN A 47 17.08 -2.15 14.96
CA GLN A 47 17.15 -1.56 16.30
C GLN A 47 16.35 -0.25 16.40
N THR A 48 15.78 -0.02 17.56
CA THR A 48 15.16 1.24 17.97
C THR A 48 16.24 2.33 17.95
N GLY A 49 16.28 3.15 16.89
CA GLY A 49 17.33 4.16 16.67
C GLY A 49 18.23 3.93 15.45
N GLY A 50 18.03 2.86 14.67
CA GLY A 50 18.72 2.62 13.39
C GLY A 50 19.61 1.37 13.39
N THR A 51 20.07 0.95 12.21
CA THR A 51 20.82 -0.31 12.07
C THR A 51 22.33 -0.08 12.12
N LYS A 52 23.08 -0.82 12.94
CA LYS A 52 24.56 -0.76 12.95
C LYS A 52 25.16 -1.56 11.79
N VAL A 53 26.38 -1.22 11.36
CA VAL A 53 27.08 -1.98 10.30
C VAL A 53 27.37 -3.43 10.73
N SER A 54 27.72 -3.66 11.99
CA SER A 54 27.95 -5.02 12.53
C SER A 54 26.72 -5.91 12.37
N TYR A 55 25.53 -5.36 12.59
CA TYR A 55 24.25 -6.05 12.40
C TYR A 55 24.06 -6.49 10.94
N LEU A 56 24.41 -5.63 9.98
CA LEU A 56 24.29 -5.96 8.56
C LEU A 56 25.20 -7.13 8.20
N MET A 57 26.40 -7.16 8.79
CA MET A 57 27.37 -8.23 8.57
C MET A 57 26.90 -9.57 9.15
N GLU A 58 26.37 -9.57 10.38
CA GLU A 58 25.78 -10.76 11.02
C GLU A 58 24.61 -11.31 10.18
N THR A 59 23.69 -10.43 9.77
CA THR A 59 22.55 -10.80 8.93
C THR A 59 22.99 -11.39 7.58
N CYS A 60 24.09 -10.90 6.99
CA CYS A 60 24.66 -11.49 5.79
C CYS A 60 25.13 -12.92 6.02
N ASN A 61 25.89 -13.15 7.10
CA ASN A 61 26.44 -14.46 7.43
C ASN A 61 25.32 -15.49 7.64
N ASP A 62 24.25 -15.13 8.35
CA ASP A 62 23.10 -15.99 8.61
C ASP A 62 22.35 -16.43 7.34
N HIS A 63 22.51 -15.67 6.24
CA HIS A 63 21.87 -15.92 4.95
C HIS A 63 22.86 -16.45 3.89
N GLY A 64 24.05 -16.90 4.30
CA GLY A 64 25.06 -17.46 3.39
C GLY A 64 25.77 -16.42 2.53
N PHE A 65 25.87 -15.17 2.99
CA PHE A 65 26.66 -14.11 2.37
C PHE A 65 27.84 -13.71 3.25
N ARG A 66 28.96 -13.35 2.63
CA ARG A 66 30.10 -12.74 3.32
C ARG A 66 30.04 -11.23 3.10
N ALA A 67 29.97 -10.49 4.19
CA ALA A 67 30.04 -9.03 4.18
C ALA A 67 31.39 -8.54 4.70
N ILE A 68 31.93 -7.49 4.09
CA ILE A 68 33.14 -6.81 4.56
C ILE A 68 32.85 -5.31 4.57
N ALA A 69 33.03 -4.68 5.73
CA ALA A 69 32.94 -3.23 5.88
C ALA A 69 34.32 -2.60 5.66
N TYR A 70 34.37 -1.54 4.86
CA TYR A 70 35.57 -0.77 4.59
C TYR A 70 35.35 0.69 5.00
N SER A 71 36.42 1.32 5.48
CA SER A 71 36.54 2.78 5.56
C SER A 71 37.35 3.24 4.34
N LEU A 72 36.75 4.08 3.50
CA LEU A 72 37.25 4.41 2.16
C LEU A 72 37.05 5.88 1.84
N THR A 73 37.90 6.40 0.96
CA THR A 73 37.66 7.67 0.27
C THR A 73 36.79 7.49 -0.98
N ILE A 74 36.25 8.58 -1.51
CA ILE A 74 35.31 8.55 -2.67
C ILE A 74 35.99 8.02 -3.94
N GLU A 75 37.28 8.27 -4.10
CA GLU A 75 38.07 7.81 -5.24
C GLU A 75 38.17 6.27 -5.25
N GLU A 76 38.18 5.67 -4.06
CA GLU A 76 38.31 4.22 -3.87
C GLU A 76 36.98 3.47 -4.05
N LEU A 77 35.84 4.16 -4.12
CA LEU A 77 34.54 3.54 -4.42
C LEU A 77 34.56 2.76 -5.74
N ARG A 78 35.40 3.17 -6.70
CA ARG A 78 35.56 2.48 -7.99
C ARG A 78 36.22 1.10 -7.87
N LYS A 79 36.89 0.81 -6.75
CA LYS A 79 37.55 -0.47 -6.48
C LYS A 79 36.60 -1.52 -5.91
N LEU A 80 35.42 -1.12 -5.42
CA LEU A 80 34.44 -2.02 -4.82
C LEU A 80 33.68 -2.82 -5.88
N THR A 81 33.31 -4.06 -5.54
CA THR A 81 32.32 -4.79 -6.34
C THR A 81 30.91 -4.22 -6.13
N LEU A 82 30.21 -3.98 -7.24
CA LEU A 82 28.84 -3.49 -7.23
C LEU A 82 27.84 -4.65 -7.40
N PRO A 83 26.67 -4.60 -6.75
CA PRO A 83 26.20 -3.55 -5.84
C PRO A 83 26.77 -3.66 -4.43
N CYS A 84 26.99 -2.51 -3.77
CA CYS A 84 27.45 -2.43 -2.38
C CYS A 84 26.59 -1.46 -1.57
N ILE A 85 26.64 -1.54 -0.24
CA ILE A 85 25.91 -0.63 0.66
C ILE A 85 26.83 0.53 1.04
N LEU A 86 26.33 1.75 1.01
CA LEU A 86 27.01 2.93 1.53
C LEU A 86 26.29 3.43 2.77
N HIS A 87 27.05 3.84 3.78
CA HIS A 87 26.51 4.62 4.89
C HIS A 87 26.43 6.10 4.48
N TRP A 88 25.24 6.67 4.64
CA TRP A 88 24.79 7.89 4.00
C TRP A 88 24.30 8.90 5.04
N ASN A 89 24.81 10.14 4.96
CA ASN A 89 24.43 11.27 5.80
C ASN A 89 24.41 10.98 7.32
N PHE A 90 25.34 10.12 7.77
CA PHE A 90 25.49 9.66 9.17
C PHE A 90 24.24 9.07 9.84
N SER A 91 23.21 8.72 9.07
CA SER A 91 21.90 8.33 9.61
C SER A 91 21.15 7.32 8.74
N HIS A 92 21.69 6.96 7.57
CA HIS A 92 20.97 6.20 6.56
C HIS A 92 21.87 5.21 5.82
N PHE A 93 21.28 4.22 5.15
CA PHE A 93 21.98 3.32 4.25
C PHE A 93 21.36 3.36 2.86
N VAL A 94 22.21 3.34 1.83
CA VAL A 94 21.79 3.29 0.42
C VAL A 94 22.56 2.22 -0.33
N VAL A 95 22.00 1.69 -1.41
CA VAL A 95 22.70 0.73 -2.27
C VAL A 95 23.29 1.46 -3.47
N LEU A 96 24.61 1.41 -3.60
CA LEU A 96 25.32 1.88 -4.79
C LEU A 96 25.17 0.84 -5.90
N THR A 97 24.60 1.25 -7.04
CA THR A 97 24.29 0.34 -8.15
C THR A 97 25.19 0.55 -9.36
N LYS A 98 25.62 1.80 -9.61
CA LYS A 98 26.47 2.15 -10.74
C LYS A 98 27.30 3.38 -10.45
N ILE A 99 28.54 3.39 -10.92
CA ILE A 99 29.44 4.55 -10.86
C ILE A 99 29.72 4.99 -12.31
N ASN A 100 29.37 6.25 -12.63
CA ASN A 100 29.74 6.90 -13.89
C ASN A 100 30.88 7.90 -13.65
N LYS A 101 31.45 8.50 -14.70
CA LYS A 101 32.57 9.46 -14.58
C LYS A 101 32.24 10.62 -13.61
N ASN A 102 31.07 11.26 -13.79
CA ASN A 102 30.68 12.47 -13.05
C ASN A 102 29.48 12.29 -12.09
N SER A 103 28.90 11.09 -12.01
CA SER A 103 27.71 10.84 -11.18
C SER A 103 27.63 9.38 -10.75
N VAL A 104 26.90 9.11 -9.69
CA VAL A 104 26.60 7.76 -9.20
C VAL A 104 25.11 7.50 -9.18
N GLU A 105 24.72 6.24 -9.40
CA GLU A 105 23.33 5.80 -9.28
C GLU A 105 23.17 5.00 -8.00
N ILE A 106 22.29 5.48 -7.12
CA ILE A 106 21.98 4.86 -5.84
C ILE A 106 20.50 4.48 -5.78
N ASN A 107 20.23 3.34 -5.14
CA ASN A 107 18.90 2.97 -4.71
C ASN A 107 18.78 3.32 -3.23
N ASP A 108 18.01 4.35 -2.93
CA ASP A 108 17.70 4.78 -1.57
C ASP A 108 16.39 4.09 -1.12
N PRO A 109 16.40 3.33 -0.01
CA PRO A 109 15.19 2.72 0.55
C PRO A 109 14.06 3.71 0.88
N ALA A 110 14.38 4.96 1.21
CA ALA A 110 13.44 6.00 1.61
C ALA A 110 13.03 6.93 0.45
N LEU A 111 13.93 7.19 -0.52
CA LEU A 111 13.69 8.16 -1.61
C LEU A 111 13.53 7.51 -2.99
N GLY A 112 13.85 6.23 -3.10
CA GLY A 112 13.83 5.49 -4.35
C GLY A 112 15.13 5.60 -5.15
N CYS A 113 15.03 5.45 -6.47
CA CYS A 113 16.21 5.47 -7.34
C CYS A 113 16.65 6.91 -7.59
N MET A 114 17.92 7.22 -7.35
CA MET A 114 18.47 8.57 -7.52
C MET A 114 19.78 8.56 -8.29
N ARG A 115 20.01 9.63 -9.05
CA ARG A 115 21.30 9.95 -9.65
C ARG A 115 21.89 11.11 -8.87
N ILE A 116 23.07 10.90 -8.30
CA ILE A 116 23.76 11.87 -7.45
C ILE A 116 25.04 12.33 -8.15
N ASP A 117 25.24 13.63 -8.21
CA ASP A 117 26.47 14.23 -8.74
C ASP A 117 27.63 14.08 -7.75
N GLN A 118 28.86 14.12 -8.26
CA GLN A 118 30.08 13.96 -7.46
C GLN A 118 30.14 14.92 -6.25
N ASP A 119 29.71 16.17 -6.40
CA ASP A 119 29.78 17.17 -5.32
C ASP A 119 28.80 16.84 -4.18
N LYS A 120 27.59 16.39 -4.52
CA LYS A 120 26.63 15.90 -3.52
C LYS A 120 27.13 14.61 -2.88
N LEU A 121 27.73 13.70 -3.65
CA LEU A 121 28.30 12.47 -3.11
C LEU A 121 29.34 12.78 -2.02
N LYS A 122 30.18 13.81 -2.21
CA LYS A 122 31.14 14.27 -1.20
C LYS A 122 30.51 14.73 0.11
N GLN A 123 29.33 15.35 0.04
CA GLN A 123 28.63 15.84 1.23
C GLN A 123 27.92 14.73 1.99
N TYR A 124 27.36 13.74 1.29
CA TYR A 124 26.52 12.71 1.89
C TYR A 124 27.25 11.40 2.22
N PHE A 125 28.31 11.04 1.50
CA PHE A 125 29.04 9.80 1.77
C PHE A 125 29.89 9.96 3.03
N THR A 126 29.69 9.05 3.99
CA THR A 126 30.36 9.13 5.31
C THR A 126 31.75 8.49 5.34
N GLY A 127 32.18 7.86 4.25
CA GLY A 127 33.43 7.09 4.20
C GLY A 127 33.29 5.61 4.54
N VAL A 128 32.08 5.12 4.86
CA VAL A 128 31.85 3.70 5.19
C VAL A 128 31.06 2.99 4.10
N ALA A 129 31.59 1.89 3.59
CA ALA A 129 30.92 1.03 2.60
C ALA A 129 30.97 -0.44 3.02
N VAL A 130 29.93 -1.20 2.70
CA VAL A 130 29.83 -2.64 2.95
C VAL A 130 29.73 -3.38 1.64
N GLU A 131 30.75 -4.17 1.34
CA GLU A 131 30.79 -5.06 0.19
C GLU A 131 30.21 -6.42 0.58
N ILE A 132 29.34 -6.99 -0.27
CA ILE A 132 28.66 -8.25 0.00
C ILE A 132 28.89 -9.21 -1.16
N LYS A 133 29.42 -10.39 -0.84
CA LYS A 133 29.70 -11.48 -1.79
C LYS A 133 29.00 -12.75 -1.34
N LYS A 134 28.71 -13.64 -2.29
CA LYS A 134 28.21 -14.98 -1.97
C LYS A 134 29.28 -15.74 -1.19
N SER A 135 28.90 -16.38 -0.10
CA SER A 135 29.77 -17.36 0.56
C SER A 135 29.57 -18.74 -0.06
N GLU A 136 30.38 -19.72 0.36
CA GLU A 136 30.26 -21.11 -0.09
C GLU A 136 28.93 -21.77 0.34
N SER A 137 28.30 -21.29 1.43
CA SER A 137 27.01 -21.80 1.92
C SER A 137 25.78 -21.19 1.21
N PHE A 138 25.99 -20.34 0.20
CA PHE A 138 24.91 -19.67 -0.51
C PHE A 138 24.02 -20.64 -1.30
N SER A 139 22.70 -20.58 -1.06
CA SER A 139 21.71 -21.29 -1.87
C SER A 139 20.64 -20.33 -2.43
N PRO A 140 20.24 -20.46 -3.71
CA PRO A 140 19.24 -19.57 -4.29
C PRO A 140 17.83 -19.90 -3.77
N VAL A 141 17.16 -18.89 -3.22
CA VAL A 141 15.77 -18.99 -2.74
C VAL A 141 14.85 -18.21 -3.67
N LYS A 142 13.73 -18.81 -4.11
CA LYS A 142 12.75 -18.08 -4.93
C LYS A 142 11.88 -17.19 -4.04
N PRO A 143 11.59 -15.94 -4.44
CA PRO A 143 10.74 -15.06 -3.66
C PRO A 143 9.32 -15.61 -3.58
N LYS A 144 8.77 -15.65 -2.36
CA LYS A 144 7.35 -15.95 -2.15
C LYS A 144 6.49 -14.92 -2.87
N LYS A 145 5.57 -15.39 -3.72
CA LYS A 145 4.63 -14.51 -4.43
C LYS A 145 3.49 -14.15 -3.47
N ILE A 146 3.26 -12.85 -3.30
CA ILE A 146 2.10 -12.34 -2.58
C ILE A 146 0.88 -12.46 -3.48
N ASN A 147 -0.18 -13.14 -3.00
CA ASN A 147 -1.45 -13.21 -3.73
C ASN A 147 -2.39 -12.09 -3.27
N ILE A 148 -2.99 -11.38 -4.22
CA ILE A 148 -3.98 -10.32 -3.96
C ILE A 148 -5.18 -10.86 -3.14
N ARG A 149 -5.49 -12.15 -3.29
CA ARG A 149 -6.57 -12.84 -2.56
C ARG A 149 -6.34 -12.83 -1.05
N ASP A 150 -5.08 -12.86 -0.63
CA ASP A 150 -4.73 -12.84 0.79
C ASP A 150 -5.02 -11.47 1.42
N VAL A 151 -4.99 -10.41 0.61
CA VAL A 151 -5.27 -9.03 1.01
C VAL A 151 -6.78 -8.72 1.01
N THR A 152 -7.55 -9.34 0.11
CA THR A 152 -8.99 -9.07 -0.07
C THR A 152 -9.92 -9.86 0.84
N GLY A 153 -9.44 -10.95 1.46
CA GLY A 153 -10.31 -11.90 2.14
C GLY A 153 -11.31 -12.59 1.18
N LYS A 154 -12.33 -13.27 1.72
CA LYS A 154 -13.42 -13.86 0.92
C LYS A 154 -14.43 -12.78 0.52
N VAL A 155 -14.44 -12.43 -0.77
CA VAL A 155 -15.41 -11.48 -1.33
C VAL A 155 -16.70 -12.22 -1.68
N ILE A 156 -17.73 -12.07 -0.84
CA ILE A 156 -19.05 -12.66 -1.08
C ILE A 156 -19.69 -11.92 -2.27
N GLY A 157 -20.28 -12.66 -3.23
CA GLY A 157 -20.97 -12.08 -4.38
C GLY A 157 -20.10 -11.67 -5.58
N PHE A 158 -18.77 -11.85 -5.52
CA PHE A 158 -17.87 -11.55 -6.65
C PHE A 158 -18.17 -12.39 -7.90
N ILE A 159 -18.35 -13.70 -7.74
CA ILE A 159 -18.61 -14.61 -8.88
C ILE A 159 -19.94 -14.28 -9.59
N PRO A 160 -21.09 -14.16 -8.87
CA PRO A 160 -22.34 -13.72 -9.50
C PRO A 160 -22.24 -12.37 -10.22
N PHE A 161 -21.48 -11.43 -9.67
CA PHE A 161 -21.23 -10.13 -10.30
C PHE A 161 -20.50 -10.28 -11.65
N ILE A 162 -19.42 -11.06 -11.68
CA ILE A 162 -18.65 -11.32 -12.91
C ILE A 162 -19.52 -11.98 -13.99
N PHE A 163 -20.36 -12.95 -13.62
CA PHE A 163 -21.30 -13.57 -14.56
C PHE A 163 -22.32 -12.57 -15.13
N LYS A 164 -22.91 -11.71 -14.29
CA LYS A 164 -23.83 -10.65 -14.75
C LYS A 164 -23.14 -9.67 -15.70
N MET A 165 -21.89 -9.30 -15.42
CA MET A 165 -21.10 -8.43 -16.29
C MET A 165 -20.75 -9.09 -17.63
N LEU A 166 -20.35 -10.37 -17.62
CA LEU A 166 -20.08 -11.13 -18.85
C LEU A 166 -21.34 -11.24 -19.72
N ALA A 167 -22.49 -11.58 -19.13
CA ALA A 167 -23.76 -11.65 -19.85
C ALA A 167 -24.16 -10.29 -20.45
N ALA A 168 -24.05 -9.21 -19.67
CA ALA A 168 -24.31 -7.86 -20.15
C ALA A 168 -23.35 -7.46 -21.28
N SER A 169 -22.06 -7.82 -21.20
CA SER A 169 -21.09 -7.57 -22.27
C SER A 169 -21.51 -8.21 -23.57
N ILE A 170 -21.85 -9.51 -23.53
CA ILE A 170 -22.18 -10.26 -24.72
C ILE A 170 -23.45 -9.67 -25.37
N LEU A 171 -24.45 -9.30 -24.59
CA LEU A 171 -25.66 -8.65 -25.11
C LEU A 171 -25.37 -7.28 -25.75
N ILE A 172 -24.56 -6.45 -25.08
CA ILE A 172 -24.15 -5.15 -25.62
C ILE A 172 -23.33 -5.33 -26.90
N ASP A 173 -22.43 -6.32 -26.94
CA ASP A 173 -21.60 -6.63 -28.10
C ASP A 173 -22.46 -7.08 -29.27
N ILE A 174 -23.42 -8.00 -29.07
CA ILE A 174 -24.36 -8.44 -30.12
C ILE A 174 -25.06 -7.23 -30.74
N ILE A 175 -25.59 -6.32 -29.91
CA ILE A 175 -26.28 -5.12 -30.40
C ILE A 175 -25.34 -4.18 -31.15
N ALA A 176 -24.16 -3.91 -30.58
CA ALA A 176 -23.17 -3.02 -31.19
C ALA A 176 -22.64 -3.56 -32.52
N LEU A 177 -22.54 -4.90 -32.66
CA LEU A 177 -22.09 -5.57 -33.87
C LEU A 177 -23.15 -5.57 -34.98
N LEU A 178 -24.44 -5.46 -34.65
CA LEU A 178 -25.48 -5.34 -35.67
C LEU A 178 -25.42 -4.01 -36.43
N MET A 179 -24.90 -2.94 -35.82
CA MET A 179 -24.89 -1.60 -36.40
C MET A 179 -24.08 -1.51 -37.71
N PRO A 180 -22.78 -1.92 -37.76
CA PRO A 180 -22.04 -1.93 -39.01
C PRO A 180 -22.66 -2.84 -40.08
N ARG A 181 -23.32 -3.93 -39.67
CA ARG A 181 -24.02 -4.83 -40.60
C ARG A 181 -25.27 -4.19 -41.21
N ILE A 182 -26.02 -3.40 -40.43
CA ILE A 182 -27.14 -2.61 -40.95
C ILE A 182 -26.63 -1.54 -41.93
N SER A 183 -25.53 -0.85 -41.61
CA SER A 183 -24.90 0.10 -42.54
C SER A 183 -24.47 -0.58 -43.84
N GLN A 184 -23.91 -1.78 -43.77
CA GLN A 184 -23.60 -2.58 -44.95
C GLN A 184 -24.86 -2.89 -45.79
N LEU A 185 -25.95 -3.33 -45.16
CA LEU A 185 -27.21 -3.63 -45.87
C LEU A 185 -27.79 -2.39 -46.57
N ILE A 186 -27.67 -1.22 -45.94
CA ILE A 186 -28.11 0.03 -46.55
C ILE A 186 -27.29 0.33 -47.81
N LEU A 187 -25.96 0.21 -47.72
CA LEU A 187 -25.07 0.52 -48.84
C LEU A 187 -25.17 -0.50 -49.99
N ASP A 188 -25.28 -1.79 -49.66
CA ASP A 188 -25.22 -2.87 -50.66
C ASP A 188 -26.59 -3.18 -51.30
N LYS A 189 -27.71 -2.90 -50.62
CA LYS A 189 -29.06 -3.25 -51.11
C LYS A 189 -30.01 -2.05 -51.22
N VAL A 190 -30.12 -1.25 -50.17
CA VAL A 190 -31.10 -0.13 -50.15
C VAL A 190 -30.77 0.94 -51.19
N ILE A 191 -29.48 1.30 -51.33
CA ILE A 191 -29.08 2.32 -52.30
C ILE A 191 -29.22 1.82 -53.74
N PRO A 192 -28.70 0.63 -54.12
CA PRO A 192 -28.86 0.13 -55.50
C PRO A 192 -30.32 -0.17 -55.87
N ASP A 193 -31.10 -0.76 -54.96
CA ASP A 193 -32.49 -1.17 -55.24
C ASP A 193 -33.51 -0.04 -55.01
N HIS A 194 -33.07 1.13 -54.54
CA HIS A 194 -33.92 2.26 -54.13
C HIS A 194 -35.06 1.89 -53.16
N ASP A 195 -34.89 0.85 -52.35
CA ASP A 195 -35.93 0.31 -51.45
C ASP A 195 -36.10 1.16 -50.18
N LYS A 196 -37.00 2.14 -50.25
CA LYS A 196 -37.36 3.02 -49.13
C LYS A 196 -37.97 2.26 -47.95
N ASN A 197 -38.65 1.14 -48.19
CA ASN A 197 -39.29 0.38 -47.11
C ASN A 197 -38.22 -0.33 -46.28
N LEU A 198 -37.23 -0.93 -46.94
CA LEU A 198 -36.07 -1.53 -46.26
C LEU A 198 -35.26 -0.48 -45.49
N LEU A 199 -35.12 0.74 -46.02
CA LEU A 199 -34.49 1.85 -45.30
C LEU A 199 -35.21 2.21 -44.00
N ILE A 200 -36.54 2.38 -44.04
CA ILE A 200 -37.37 2.69 -42.87
C ILE A 200 -37.28 1.54 -41.85
N PHE A 201 -37.30 0.29 -42.32
CA PHE A 201 -37.10 -0.87 -41.45
C PHE A 201 -35.74 -0.85 -40.75
N CYS A 202 -34.64 -0.62 -41.50
CA CYS A 202 -33.30 -0.48 -40.92
C CYS A 202 -33.21 0.66 -39.90
N PHE A 203 -33.86 1.79 -40.16
CA PHE A 203 -33.93 2.91 -39.22
C PHE A 203 -34.65 2.54 -37.92
N LEU A 204 -35.85 1.96 -38.00
CA LEU A 204 -36.63 1.54 -36.84
C LEU A 204 -35.91 0.48 -36.01
N VAL A 205 -35.28 -0.51 -36.66
CA VAL A 205 -34.46 -1.52 -35.99
C VAL A 205 -33.26 -0.88 -35.30
N SER A 206 -32.57 0.06 -35.96
CA SER A 206 -31.42 0.74 -35.37
C SER A 206 -31.83 1.58 -34.16
N LEU A 207 -32.97 2.26 -34.21
CA LEU A 207 -33.52 3.02 -33.09
C LEU A 207 -33.87 2.09 -31.92
N ALA A 208 -34.55 0.97 -32.19
CA ALA A 208 -34.89 -0.02 -31.17
C ALA A 208 -33.65 -0.61 -30.50
N LEU A 209 -32.62 -0.96 -31.29
CA LEU A 209 -31.34 -1.47 -30.81
C LEU A 209 -30.59 -0.42 -29.96
N LEU A 210 -30.63 0.86 -30.32
CA LEU A 210 -30.04 1.94 -29.54
C LEU A 210 -30.71 2.08 -28.17
N VAL A 211 -32.04 2.04 -28.11
CA VAL A 211 -32.79 2.08 -26.85
C VAL A 211 -32.45 0.86 -25.99
N LEU A 212 -32.41 -0.34 -26.59
CA LEU A 212 -32.06 -1.57 -25.89
C LEU A 212 -30.62 -1.51 -25.33
N GLN A 213 -29.67 -1.01 -26.12
CA GLN A 213 -28.28 -0.82 -25.70
C GLN A 213 -28.19 0.15 -24.50
N PHE A 214 -28.93 1.27 -24.55
CA PHE A 214 -28.98 2.24 -23.47
C PHE A 214 -29.50 1.61 -22.16
N VAL A 215 -30.59 0.83 -22.23
CA VAL A 215 -31.16 0.14 -21.06
C VAL A 215 -30.17 -0.86 -20.49
N ILE A 216 -29.59 -1.75 -21.31
CA ILE A 216 -28.65 -2.78 -20.85
C ILE A 216 -27.39 -2.15 -20.26
N SER A 217 -26.84 -1.11 -20.91
CA SER A 217 -25.67 -0.37 -20.40
C SER A 217 -25.96 0.24 -19.04
N THR A 218 -27.11 0.91 -18.89
CA THR A 218 -27.51 1.54 -17.62
C THR A 218 -27.69 0.48 -16.52
N MET A 219 -28.32 -0.66 -16.81
CA MET A 219 -28.46 -1.75 -15.84
C MET A 219 -27.12 -2.36 -15.43
N SER A 220 -26.19 -2.50 -16.38
CA SER A 220 -24.82 -2.94 -16.11
C SER A 220 -24.09 -1.95 -15.20
N ASP A 221 -24.18 -0.66 -15.49
CA ASP A 221 -23.56 0.41 -14.69
C ASP A 221 -24.15 0.48 -13.28
N LEU A 222 -25.46 0.34 -13.11
CA LEU A 222 -26.11 0.26 -11.80
C LEU A 222 -25.64 -0.96 -11.00
N THR A 223 -25.48 -2.11 -11.65
CA THR A 223 -24.97 -3.33 -11.01
C THR A 223 -23.52 -3.13 -10.55
N LYS A 224 -22.71 -2.45 -11.38
CA LYS A 224 -21.34 -2.08 -11.06
C LYS A 224 -21.25 -1.11 -9.88
N ILE A 225 -22.07 -0.06 -9.85
CA ILE A 225 -22.12 0.90 -8.72
C ILE A 225 -22.50 0.21 -7.41
N LYS A 226 -23.53 -0.64 -7.43
CA LYS A 226 -23.96 -1.41 -6.24
C LYS A 226 -22.85 -2.34 -5.75
N PHE A 227 -22.20 -3.06 -6.66
CA PHE A 227 -21.08 -3.94 -6.33
C PHE A 227 -19.90 -3.15 -5.75
N GLU A 228 -19.55 -2.01 -6.36
CA GLU A 228 -18.48 -1.15 -5.90
C GLU A 228 -18.74 -0.59 -4.50
N ALA A 229 -19.95 -0.11 -4.21
CA ALA A 229 -20.31 0.39 -2.88
C ALA A 229 -20.20 -0.70 -1.79
N TYR A 230 -20.73 -1.90 -2.06
CA TYR A 230 -20.64 -3.05 -1.16
C TYR A 230 -19.18 -3.48 -0.93
N PHE A 231 -18.41 -3.59 -2.01
CA PHE A 231 -17.01 -4.02 -1.97
C PHE A 231 -16.13 -3.02 -1.20
N LYS A 232 -16.32 -1.72 -1.43
CA LYS A 232 -15.58 -0.65 -0.75
C LYS A 232 -15.81 -0.64 0.76
N SER A 233 -17.09 -0.70 1.18
CA SER A 233 -17.46 -0.65 2.60
C SER A 233 -16.91 -1.83 3.39
N ASN A 234 -17.17 -3.06 2.93
CA ASN A 234 -16.76 -4.26 3.65
C ASN A 234 -15.24 -4.39 3.76
N TRP A 235 -14.52 -4.07 2.67
CA TRP A 235 -13.08 -4.25 2.69
C TRP A 235 -12.37 -3.20 3.53
N ARG A 236 -12.86 -1.94 3.52
CA ARG A 236 -12.37 -0.89 4.42
C ARG A 236 -12.63 -1.25 5.88
N SER A 237 -13.81 -1.79 6.20
CA SER A 237 -14.15 -2.29 7.54
C SER A 237 -13.25 -3.44 7.99
N ASN A 238 -13.00 -4.43 7.11
CA ASN A 238 -12.13 -5.56 7.42
C ASN A 238 -10.68 -5.15 7.68
N VAL A 239 -10.11 -4.26 6.86
CA VAL A 239 -8.74 -3.77 7.10
C VAL A 239 -8.67 -2.91 8.36
N PHE A 240 -9.70 -2.12 8.64
CA PHE A 240 -9.79 -1.39 9.90
C PHE A 240 -9.83 -2.34 11.10
N SER A 241 -10.69 -3.37 11.06
CA SER A 241 -10.77 -4.41 12.10
C SER A 241 -9.46 -5.18 12.24
N LYS A 242 -8.72 -5.40 11.14
CA LYS A 242 -7.37 -5.98 11.21
C LYS A 242 -6.39 -5.04 11.90
N LEU A 243 -6.39 -3.74 11.56
CA LEU A 243 -5.53 -2.75 12.19
C LEU A 243 -5.75 -2.68 13.71
N THR A 244 -7.01 -2.73 14.18
CA THR A 244 -7.31 -2.68 15.61
C THR A 244 -6.89 -3.93 16.39
N ARG A 245 -6.58 -5.04 15.71
CA ARG A 245 -6.07 -6.28 16.33
C ARG A 245 -4.55 -6.38 16.34
N LEU A 246 -3.84 -5.44 15.72
CA LEU A 246 -2.37 -5.47 15.68
C LEU A 246 -1.77 -5.03 17.02
N PRO A 247 -0.63 -5.61 17.42
CA PRO A 247 0.04 -5.22 18.66
C PRO A 247 0.57 -3.79 18.59
N VAL A 248 0.70 -3.14 19.76
CA VAL A 248 1.16 -1.74 19.89
C VAL A 248 2.52 -1.50 19.22
N ASP A 249 3.41 -2.48 19.25
CA ASP A 249 4.76 -2.36 18.67
C ASP A 249 4.75 -2.22 17.14
N PHE A 250 3.68 -2.69 16.47
CA PHE A 250 3.47 -2.43 15.04
C PHE A 250 3.32 -0.93 14.75
N PHE A 251 2.67 -0.19 15.64
CA PHE A 251 2.41 1.25 15.51
C PHE A 251 3.60 2.10 15.94
N LYS A 252 4.36 1.68 16.97
CA LYS A 252 5.55 2.40 17.42
C LYS A 252 6.67 2.44 16.37
N SER A 253 6.81 1.35 15.60
CA SER A 253 7.85 1.21 14.58
C SER A 253 7.54 1.95 13.26
N ARG A 254 6.32 2.50 13.12
CA ARG A 254 5.84 3.11 11.87
C ARG A 254 5.28 4.50 12.10
N GLY A 255 5.76 5.48 11.34
CA GLY A 255 5.16 6.82 11.33
C GLY A 255 3.66 6.79 10.96
N PHE A 256 2.86 7.58 11.67
CA PHE A 256 1.41 7.69 11.46
C PHE A 256 1.05 8.03 9.99
N GLY A 257 1.83 8.90 9.34
CA GLY A 257 1.66 9.25 7.93
C GLY A 257 1.84 8.06 6.98
N ASN A 258 2.76 7.14 7.28
CA ASN A 258 2.99 5.92 6.49
C ASN A 258 1.81 4.93 6.63
N ILE A 259 1.28 4.74 7.85
CA ILE A 259 0.08 3.92 8.09
C ILE A 259 -1.12 4.53 7.36
N MET A 260 -1.32 5.85 7.46
CA MET A 260 -2.41 6.55 6.79
C MET A 260 -2.34 6.42 5.27
N TYR A 261 -1.14 6.56 4.67
CA TYR A 261 -0.95 6.38 3.24
C TYR A 261 -1.26 4.94 2.79
N ARG A 262 -0.87 3.93 3.58
CA ARG A 262 -1.22 2.52 3.31
C ARG A 262 -2.72 2.28 3.40
N PHE A 263 -3.39 2.89 4.38
CA PHE A 263 -4.84 2.84 4.49
C PHE A 263 -5.52 3.49 3.27
N LYS A 264 -5.03 4.65 2.80
CA LYS A 264 -5.52 5.27 1.54
C LYS A 264 -5.23 4.44 0.29
N SER A 265 -4.21 3.58 0.32
CA SER A 265 -3.91 2.66 -0.79
C SER A 265 -5.02 1.63 -1.00
N ILE A 266 -5.87 1.39 0.01
CA ILE A 266 -7.08 0.57 -0.10
C ILE A 266 -8.01 1.14 -1.18
N ASP A 267 -8.28 2.46 -1.16
CA ASP A 267 -9.15 3.11 -2.15
C ASP A 267 -8.61 2.93 -3.57
N ILE A 268 -7.28 3.05 -3.73
CA ILE A 268 -6.62 2.84 -5.01
C ILE A 268 -6.87 1.40 -5.49
N ILE A 269 -6.58 0.40 -4.66
CA ILE A 269 -6.74 -1.01 -5.03
C ILE A 269 -8.20 -1.36 -5.28
N GLN A 270 -9.12 -0.84 -4.47
CA GLN A 270 -10.56 -0.97 -4.64
C GLN A 270 -11.01 -0.46 -6.00
N ASN A 271 -10.69 0.79 -6.34
CA ASN A 271 -11.06 1.38 -7.63
C ASN A 271 -10.54 0.55 -8.82
N TYR A 272 -9.35 -0.04 -8.72
CA TYR A 272 -8.86 -0.93 -9.78
C TYR A 272 -9.57 -2.27 -9.83
N LEU A 273 -9.89 -2.88 -8.68
CA LEU A 273 -10.47 -4.22 -8.63
C LEU A 273 -11.99 -4.23 -8.89
N SER A 274 -12.71 -3.16 -8.53
CA SER A 274 -14.15 -3.03 -8.79
C SER A 274 -14.44 -2.40 -10.16
N ASP A 275 -13.91 -1.20 -10.40
CA ASP A 275 -14.23 -0.41 -11.60
C ASP A 275 -13.39 -0.86 -12.80
N LYS A 276 -12.08 -0.89 -12.67
CA LYS A 276 -11.20 -1.18 -13.83
C LYS A 276 -11.18 -2.64 -14.25
N LEU A 277 -11.36 -3.58 -13.32
CA LEU A 277 -11.43 -5.00 -13.65
C LEU A 277 -12.69 -5.34 -14.45
N SER A 278 -13.85 -4.77 -14.07
CA SER A 278 -15.08 -4.96 -14.82
C SER A 278 -14.95 -4.37 -16.23
N THR A 279 -14.40 -3.16 -16.36
CA THR A 279 -14.07 -2.58 -17.68
C THR A 279 -13.09 -3.47 -18.47
N LEU A 280 -12.07 -4.06 -17.83
CA LEU A 280 -11.15 -4.98 -18.52
C LEU A 280 -11.89 -6.18 -19.08
N ILE A 281 -12.75 -6.82 -18.28
CA ILE A 281 -13.51 -8.00 -18.69
C ILE A 281 -14.40 -7.66 -19.89
N LEU A 282 -15.20 -6.60 -19.79
CA LEU A 282 -16.10 -6.15 -20.86
C LEU A 282 -15.32 -5.90 -22.17
N ASN A 283 -14.24 -5.13 -22.12
CA ASN A 283 -13.50 -4.78 -23.34
C ASN A 283 -12.68 -5.96 -23.89
N ALA A 284 -12.20 -6.86 -23.04
CA ALA A 284 -11.49 -8.06 -23.47
C ALA A 284 -12.43 -9.00 -24.21
N THR A 285 -13.64 -9.24 -23.68
CA THR A 285 -14.65 -10.05 -24.36
C THR A 285 -15.06 -9.43 -25.69
N SER A 286 -15.39 -8.12 -25.73
CA SER A 286 -15.70 -7.43 -26.98
C SER A 286 -14.57 -7.56 -28.01
N SER A 287 -13.32 -7.37 -27.57
CA SER A 287 -12.16 -7.43 -28.48
C SER A 287 -11.99 -8.82 -29.13
N ILE A 288 -12.27 -9.90 -28.39
CA ILE A 288 -12.21 -11.26 -28.91
C ILE A 288 -13.34 -11.50 -29.92
N ILE A 289 -14.57 -11.10 -29.60
CA ILE A 289 -15.72 -11.27 -30.49
C ILE A 289 -15.51 -10.50 -31.81
N ILE A 290 -15.07 -9.23 -31.72
CA ILE A 290 -14.81 -8.42 -32.92
C ILE A 290 -13.64 -9.00 -33.73
N ALA A 291 -12.59 -9.53 -33.09
CA ALA A 291 -11.49 -10.18 -33.81
C ALA A 291 -11.96 -11.36 -34.66
N VAL A 292 -12.85 -12.19 -34.11
CA VAL A 292 -13.45 -13.33 -34.86
C VAL A 292 -14.23 -12.82 -36.07
N ILE A 293 -14.98 -11.73 -35.93
CA ILE A 293 -15.74 -11.12 -37.04
C ILE A 293 -14.81 -10.52 -38.10
N LEU A 294 -13.74 -9.84 -37.70
CA LEU A 294 -12.76 -9.31 -38.66
C LEU A 294 -12.14 -10.44 -39.50
N LEU A 295 -11.78 -11.56 -38.85
CA LEU A 295 -11.25 -12.74 -39.52
C LEU A 295 -12.26 -13.39 -40.47
N SER A 296 -13.56 -13.31 -40.18
CA SER A 296 -14.60 -13.85 -41.06
C SER A 296 -14.85 -13.00 -42.31
N TYR A 297 -14.48 -11.70 -42.31
CA TYR A 297 -14.59 -10.84 -43.48
C TYR A 297 -13.39 -11.01 -44.42
N ASN A 298 -12.17 -10.84 -43.90
CA ASN A 298 -10.95 -11.02 -44.67
C ASN A 298 -9.74 -11.18 -43.72
N VAL A 299 -8.96 -12.25 -43.92
CA VAL A 299 -7.83 -12.60 -43.05
C VAL A 299 -6.66 -11.61 -43.18
N GLU A 300 -6.36 -11.13 -44.37
CA GLU A 300 -5.25 -10.20 -44.63
C GLU A 300 -5.50 -8.84 -43.98
N LEU A 301 -6.71 -8.29 -44.17
CA LEU A 301 -7.11 -7.05 -43.52
C LEU A 301 -7.15 -7.19 -41.99
N ALA A 302 -7.66 -8.32 -41.48
CA ALA A 302 -7.68 -8.58 -40.04
C ALA A 302 -6.26 -8.65 -39.44
N ALA A 303 -5.30 -9.24 -40.17
CA ALA A 303 -3.90 -9.31 -39.74
C ALA A 303 -3.28 -7.92 -39.56
N ILE A 304 -3.55 -6.98 -40.47
CA ILE A 304 -3.11 -5.57 -40.35
C ILE A 304 -3.61 -4.95 -39.04
N VAL A 305 -4.88 -5.14 -38.72
CA VAL A 305 -5.53 -4.56 -37.54
C VAL A 305 -4.98 -5.16 -36.24
N ILE A 306 -4.81 -6.48 -36.20
CA ILE A 306 -4.25 -7.21 -35.05
C ILE A 306 -2.78 -6.82 -34.84
N MET A 307 -1.99 -6.77 -35.91
CA MET A 307 -0.58 -6.38 -35.86
C MET A 307 -0.38 -4.97 -35.31
N ALA A 308 -1.23 -4.01 -35.69
CA ALA A 308 -1.21 -2.66 -35.12
C ALA A 308 -1.43 -2.68 -33.58
N SER A 309 -2.33 -3.54 -33.09
CA SER A 309 -2.58 -3.70 -31.65
C SER A 309 -1.41 -4.37 -30.92
N VAL A 310 -0.77 -5.36 -31.54
CA VAL A 310 0.44 -6.01 -31.02
C VAL A 310 1.60 -5.02 -30.93
N LEU A 311 1.82 -4.20 -31.98
CA LEU A 311 2.85 -3.16 -31.98
C LEU A 311 2.65 -2.16 -30.82
N TYR A 312 1.41 -1.71 -30.60
CA TYR A 312 1.09 -0.85 -29.46
C TYR A 312 1.35 -1.54 -28.11
N SER A 313 1.05 -2.83 -27.99
CA SER A 313 1.35 -3.61 -26.78
C SER A 313 2.85 -3.62 -26.48
N VAL A 314 3.71 -3.78 -27.50
CA VAL A 314 5.18 -3.72 -27.34
C VAL A 314 5.64 -2.34 -26.88
N VAL A 315 5.12 -1.26 -27.47
CA VAL A 315 5.43 0.13 -27.04
C VAL A 315 5.10 0.32 -25.56
N ARG A 316 3.92 -0.16 -25.13
CA ARG A 316 3.52 -0.09 -23.72
C ARG A 316 4.36 -0.99 -22.81
N PHE A 317 4.82 -2.14 -23.29
CA PHE A 317 5.70 -3.03 -22.53
C PHE A 317 7.05 -2.36 -22.25
N ALA A 318 7.61 -1.67 -23.24
CA ALA A 318 8.83 -0.88 -23.06
C ALA A 318 8.61 0.26 -22.05
N ALA A 319 7.49 1.00 -22.17
CA ALA A 319 7.14 2.08 -21.24
C ALA A 319 6.95 1.59 -19.79
N TYR A 320 6.41 0.38 -19.60
CA TYR A 320 6.18 -0.21 -18.27
C TYR A 320 7.44 -0.26 -17.41
N PHE A 321 8.58 -0.68 -17.97
CA PHE A 321 9.81 -0.80 -17.19
C PHE A 321 10.27 0.53 -16.61
N TYR A 322 10.15 1.62 -17.37
CA TYR A 322 10.51 2.95 -16.91
C TYR A 322 9.49 3.51 -15.91
N ILE A 323 8.19 3.41 -16.22
CA ILE A 323 7.11 3.92 -15.36
C ILE A 323 7.12 3.22 -13.99
N LYS A 324 7.37 1.90 -13.97
CA LYS A 324 7.42 1.12 -12.73
C LYS A 324 8.43 1.67 -11.73
N GLN A 325 9.62 2.07 -12.19
CA GLN A 325 10.67 2.59 -11.33
C GLN A 325 10.29 3.96 -10.75
N ASN A 326 9.79 4.86 -11.60
CA ASN A 326 9.32 6.17 -11.15
C ASN A 326 8.13 6.07 -10.20
N GLN A 327 7.23 5.10 -10.41
CA GLN A 327 6.07 4.90 -9.54
C GLN A 327 6.49 4.59 -8.10
N LEU A 328 7.58 3.83 -7.90
CA LEU A 328 8.13 3.59 -6.57
C LEU A 328 8.63 4.88 -5.92
N SER A 329 9.41 5.69 -6.66
CA SER A 329 9.88 6.99 -6.17
C SER A 329 8.72 7.95 -5.86
N THR A 330 7.68 8.02 -6.70
CA THR A 330 6.49 8.83 -6.43
C THR A 330 5.77 8.40 -5.17
N ILE A 331 5.62 7.08 -4.93
CA ILE A 331 5.00 6.55 -3.72
C ILE A 331 5.79 6.95 -2.46
N ALA A 332 7.12 6.88 -2.52
CA ALA A 332 8.00 7.27 -1.44
C ALA A 332 7.88 8.78 -1.12
N LEU A 333 7.95 9.64 -2.15
CA LEU A 333 7.83 11.09 -2.00
C LEU A 333 6.46 11.49 -1.43
N LYS A 334 5.35 10.89 -1.89
CA LYS A 334 4.01 11.15 -1.33
C LYS A 334 3.85 10.72 0.12
N SER A 335 4.43 9.58 0.49
CA SER A 335 4.42 9.14 1.90
C SER A 335 5.17 10.13 2.80
N ARG A 336 6.28 10.68 2.29
CA ARG A 336 7.08 11.69 3.00
C ARG A 336 6.37 13.03 3.09
N GLU A 337 5.78 13.52 2.00
CA GLU A 337 4.93 14.70 1.94
C GLU A 337 3.85 14.65 3.03
N GLN A 338 3.09 13.54 3.08
CA GLN A 338 2.01 13.36 4.06
C GLN A 338 2.54 13.33 5.50
N SER A 339 3.72 12.75 5.72
CA SER A 339 4.34 12.71 7.05
C SER A 339 4.82 14.08 7.52
N VAL A 340 5.46 14.87 6.63
CA VAL A 340 5.90 16.25 6.93
C VAL A 340 4.70 17.13 7.24
N LEU A 341 3.62 17.02 6.47
CA LEU A 341 2.39 17.79 6.70
C LEU A 341 1.79 17.49 8.08
N ILE A 342 1.57 16.21 8.40
CA ILE A 342 0.98 15.80 9.70
C ILE A 342 1.85 16.26 10.86
N ASN A 343 3.17 16.05 10.80
CA ASN A 343 4.08 16.47 11.87
C ASN A 343 4.11 17.99 12.03
N THR A 344 4.13 18.74 10.92
CA THR A 344 4.13 20.21 10.96
C THR A 344 2.85 20.73 11.62
N LEU A 345 1.69 20.16 11.29
CA LEU A 345 0.41 20.54 11.89
C LEU A 345 0.34 20.15 13.37
N LYS A 346 0.79 18.94 13.72
CA LYS A 346 0.83 18.47 15.11
C LYS A 346 1.70 19.36 16.01
N PHE A 347 2.83 19.85 15.50
CA PHE A 347 3.77 20.67 16.25
C PHE A 347 3.76 22.14 15.80
N ILE A 348 2.62 22.63 15.29
CA ILE A 348 2.53 23.96 14.68
C ILE A 348 2.85 25.08 15.67
N GLN A 349 2.44 24.93 16.93
CA GLN A 349 2.74 25.89 18.00
C GLN A 349 4.25 26.00 18.21
N THR A 350 4.93 24.87 18.38
CA THR A 350 6.40 24.82 18.50
C THR A 350 7.07 25.48 17.30
N HIS A 351 6.65 25.16 16.09
CA HIS A 351 7.25 25.74 14.89
C HIS A 351 7.04 27.26 14.77
N LYS A 352 5.89 27.78 15.22
CA LYS A 352 5.61 29.22 15.30
C LYS A 352 6.50 29.91 16.34
N LEU A 353 6.61 29.34 17.54
CA LEU A 353 7.40 29.92 18.64
C LEU A 353 8.90 30.00 18.32
N TYR A 354 9.45 28.96 17.67
CA TYR A 354 10.89 28.88 17.38
C TYR A 354 11.25 29.34 15.95
N GLY A 355 10.34 29.98 15.22
CA GLY A 355 10.64 30.60 13.91
C GLY A 355 11.04 29.62 12.78
N GLY A 356 10.71 28.33 12.91
CA GLY A 356 11.16 27.28 11.98
C GLY A 356 10.34 27.13 10.70
N LEU A 357 9.26 27.89 10.54
CA LEU A 357 8.27 27.71 9.47
C LEU A 357 8.84 27.88 8.07
N HIS A 358 9.73 28.86 7.85
CA HIS A 358 10.33 29.09 6.52
C HIS A 358 11.17 27.89 6.07
N ARG A 359 11.94 27.27 6.98
CA ARG A 359 12.74 26.07 6.67
C ARG A 359 11.84 24.88 6.30
N ILE A 360 10.77 24.68 7.05
CA ILE A 360 9.81 23.58 6.81
C ILE A 360 9.07 23.80 5.50
N HIS A 361 8.66 25.04 5.23
CA HIS A 361 8.04 25.43 3.97
C HIS A 361 8.95 25.10 2.79
N ASN A 362 10.24 25.49 2.83
CA ASN A 362 11.20 25.17 1.79
C ASN A 362 11.43 23.66 1.64
N GLN A 363 11.50 22.92 2.75
CA GLN A 363 11.60 21.46 2.72
C GLN A 363 10.37 20.82 2.06
N TYR A 364 9.18 21.27 2.42
CA TYR A 364 7.92 20.78 1.87
C TYR A 364 7.79 21.10 0.38
N HIS A 365 8.15 22.33 -0.01
CA HIS A 365 8.22 22.73 -1.41
C HIS A 365 9.19 21.87 -2.20
N GLY A 366 10.40 21.58 -1.67
CA GLY A 366 11.36 20.69 -2.32
C GLY A 366 10.78 19.30 -2.60
N ILE A 367 10.09 18.72 -1.61
CA ILE A 367 9.43 17.40 -1.77
C ILE A 367 8.35 17.44 -2.86
N ILE A 368 7.53 18.50 -2.89
CA ILE A 368 6.50 18.68 -3.92
C ILE A 368 7.12 18.85 -5.30
N THR A 369 8.17 19.65 -5.44
CA THR A 369 8.83 19.86 -6.73
C THR A 369 9.47 18.57 -7.24
N ASP A 370 10.06 17.78 -6.35
CA ASP A 370 10.63 16.48 -6.69
C ASP A 370 9.54 15.51 -7.12
N GLU A 371 8.42 15.43 -6.38
CA GLU A 371 7.26 14.58 -6.72
C GLU A 371 6.68 14.97 -8.08
N ALA A 372 6.47 16.26 -8.30
CA ALA A 372 5.95 16.79 -9.55
C ALA A 372 6.89 16.46 -10.73
N SER A 373 8.20 16.55 -10.54
CA SER A 373 9.18 16.24 -11.60
C SER A 373 9.18 14.74 -11.97
N VAL A 374 9.11 13.85 -10.99
CA VAL A 374 9.08 12.38 -11.21
C VAL A 374 7.74 11.96 -11.81
N SER A 375 6.65 12.56 -11.34
CA SER A 375 5.31 12.37 -11.89
C SER A 375 5.23 12.84 -13.34
N ALA A 376 5.76 14.04 -13.65
CA ALA A 376 5.79 14.61 -14.99
C ALA A 376 6.55 13.70 -15.97
N LYS A 377 7.71 13.16 -15.61
CA LYS A 377 8.45 12.20 -16.45
C LYS A 377 7.60 10.98 -16.81
N SER A 378 6.84 10.45 -15.84
CA SER A 378 5.96 9.30 -16.05
C SER A 378 4.74 9.65 -16.92
N GLN A 379 4.21 10.87 -16.77
CA GLN A 379 3.13 11.39 -17.62
C GLN A 379 3.60 11.63 -19.06
N ILE A 380 4.78 12.21 -19.27
CA ILE A 380 5.37 12.43 -20.59
C ILE A 380 5.52 11.10 -21.34
N ILE A 381 6.01 10.05 -20.69
CA ILE A 381 6.15 8.73 -21.33
C ILE A 381 4.78 8.11 -21.63
N THR A 382 3.82 8.30 -20.74
CA THR A 382 2.43 7.88 -20.99
C THR A 382 1.85 8.62 -22.19
N MET A 383 2.10 9.92 -22.32
CA MET A 383 1.68 10.77 -23.44
C MET A 383 2.36 10.35 -24.75
N ILE A 384 3.66 10.11 -24.74
CA ILE A 384 4.41 9.62 -25.91
C ILE A 384 3.80 8.29 -26.37
N ALA A 385 3.55 7.34 -25.46
CA ALA A 385 2.92 6.07 -25.81
C ALA A 385 1.50 6.23 -26.38
N THR A 386 0.69 7.17 -25.85
CA THR A 386 -0.65 7.45 -26.42
C THR A 386 -0.58 8.10 -27.79
N ASN A 387 0.37 9.01 -28.03
CA ASN A 387 0.54 9.66 -29.33
C ASN A 387 1.05 8.67 -30.38
N ILE A 388 1.96 7.77 -30.00
CA ILE A 388 2.38 6.65 -30.85
C ILE A 388 1.17 5.77 -31.21
N ASN A 389 0.26 5.48 -30.26
CA ASN A 389 -0.96 4.72 -30.55
C ASN A 389 -1.89 5.44 -31.53
N GLN A 390 -2.05 6.76 -31.38
CA GLN A 390 -2.85 7.57 -32.30
C GLN A 390 -2.27 7.54 -33.71
N PHE A 391 -0.95 7.67 -33.83
CA PHE A 391 -0.24 7.53 -35.11
C PHE A 391 -0.42 6.14 -35.72
N ILE A 392 -0.17 5.07 -34.95
CA ILE A 392 -0.39 3.67 -35.38
C ILE A 392 -1.83 3.46 -35.84
N SER A 393 -2.80 4.00 -35.09
CA SER A 393 -4.22 3.86 -35.40
C SER A 393 -4.62 4.62 -36.67
N GLY A 394 -4.12 5.85 -36.84
CA GLY A 394 -4.33 6.64 -38.05
C GLY A 394 -3.72 5.97 -39.28
N PHE A 395 -2.46 5.53 -39.17
CA PHE A 395 -1.78 4.81 -40.23
C PHE A 395 -2.50 3.50 -40.60
N ARG A 396 -2.89 2.70 -39.60
CA ARG A 396 -3.70 1.49 -39.82
C ARG A 396 -5.00 1.82 -40.54
N ASN A 397 -5.73 2.86 -40.14
CA ASN A 397 -7.01 3.20 -40.78
C ASN A 397 -6.83 3.54 -42.27
N ILE A 398 -5.79 4.29 -42.62
CA ILE A 398 -5.44 4.60 -44.01
C ILE A 398 -5.08 3.32 -44.77
N LEU A 399 -4.24 2.47 -44.18
CA LEU A 399 -3.78 1.23 -44.82
C LEU A 399 -4.93 0.24 -45.04
N VAL A 400 -5.79 0.05 -44.04
CA VAL A 400 -7.00 -0.79 -44.15
C VAL A 400 -7.91 -0.28 -45.25
N LEU A 401 -8.16 1.04 -45.32
CA LEU A 401 -8.99 1.61 -46.37
C LEU A 401 -8.36 1.38 -47.76
N PHE A 402 -7.06 1.62 -47.91
CA PHE A 402 -6.34 1.44 -49.17
C PHE A 402 -6.43 -0.02 -49.67
N VAL A 403 -6.10 -0.99 -48.82
CA VAL A 403 -6.15 -2.41 -49.18
C VAL A 403 -7.60 -2.87 -49.41
N ALA A 404 -8.56 -2.43 -48.59
CA ALA A 404 -9.97 -2.79 -48.77
C ALA A 404 -10.54 -2.26 -50.10
N VAL A 405 -10.13 -1.07 -50.54
CA VAL A 405 -10.50 -0.53 -51.85
C VAL A 405 -9.86 -1.34 -52.99
N LEU A 406 -8.60 -1.75 -52.87
CA LEU A 406 -7.97 -2.64 -53.86
C LEU A 406 -8.71 -3.98 -54.00
N LEU A 407 -9.09 -4.59 -52.87
CA LEU A 407 -9.89 -5.82 -52.86
C LEU A 407 -11.28 -5.61 -53.48
N ALA A 408 -11.88 -4.44 -53.29
CA ALA A 408 -13.14 -4.09 -53.92
C ALA A 408 -13.01 -3.89 -55.44
N LEU A 409 -11.90 -3.30 -55.92
CA LEU A 409 -11.60 -3.19 -57.36
C LEU A 409 -11.41 -4.57 -58.02
N ASN A 410 -10.93 -5.55 -57.26
CA ASN A 410 -10.83 -6.95 -57.68
C ASN A 410 -12.16 -7.73 -57.55
N ASN A 411 -13.27 -7.06 -57.19
CA ASN A 411 -14.58 -7.65 -56.92
C ASN A 411 -14.61 -8.69 -55.78
N GLU A 412 -13.64 -8.66 -54.86
CA GLU A 412 -13.60 -9.56 -53.69
C GLU A 412 -14.42 -9.01 -52.50
N MET A 413 -14.66 -7.70 -52.46
CA MET A 413 -15.41 -7.02 -51.40
C MET A 413 -16.40 -5.99 -51.96
N THR A 414 -17.59 -5.89 -51.35
CA THR A 414 -18.56 -4.83 -51.68
C THR A 414 -18.22 -3.51 -50.96
N ILE A 415 -18.79 -2.40 -51.44
CA ILE A 415 -18.65 -1.09 -50.79
C ILE A 415 -19.17 -1.16 -49.35
N GLY A 416 -20.32 -1.79 -49.09
CA GLY A 416 -20.84 -1.98 -47.75
C GLY A 416 -19.95 -2.84 -46.86
N MET A 417 -19.27 -3.87 -47.40
CA MET A 417 -18.28 -4.64 -46.65
C MET A 417 -17.09 -3.80 -46.20
N ILE A 418 -16.61 -2.86 -47.03
CA ILE A 418 -15.53 -1.93 -46.66
C ILE A 418 -15.96 -1.06 -45.47
N PHE A 419 -17.16 -0.50 -45.50
CA PHE A 419 -17.70 0.31 -44.41
C PHE A 419 -17.89 -0.50 -43.12
N ALA A 420 -18.44 -1.71 -43.21
CA ALA A 420 -18.58 -2.58 -42.04
C ALA A 420 -17.21 -2.95 -41.46
N PHE A 421 -16.26 -3.36 -42.32
CA PHE A 421 -14.92 -3.76 -41.90
C PHE A 421 -14.16 -2.61 -41.21
N THR A 422 -14.20 -1.41 -41.80
CA THR A 422 -13.55 -0.23 -41.21
C THR A 422 -14.16 0.14 -39.86
N ALA A 423 -15.48 0.06 -39.71
CA ALA A 423 -16.15 0.28 -38.42
C ALA A 423 -15.73 -0.76 -37.36
N TYR A 424 -15.72 -2.06 -37.71
CA TYR A 424 -15.24 -3.10 -36.80
C TYR A 424 -13.75 -2.93 -36.44
N SER A 425 -12.92 -2.53 -37.40
CA SER A 425 -11.48 -2.29 -37.20
C SER A 425 -11.23 -1.17 -36.19
N VAL A 426 -11.96 -0.06 -36.30
CA VAL A 426 -11.88 1.06 -35.35
C VAL A 426 -12.33 0.62 -33.95
N GLU A 427 -13.44 -0.10 -33.84
CA GLU A 427 -13.96 -0.55 -32.56
C GLU A 427 -13.02 -1.58 -31.90
N PHE A 428 -12.50 -2.56 -32.64
CA PHE A 428 -11.49 -3.49 -32.16
C PHE A 428 -10.27 -2.74 -31.61
N SER A 429 -9.71 -1.79 -32.37
CA SER A 429 -8.56 -0.99 -31.94
C SER A 429 -8.83 -0.27 -30.63
N ARG A 430 -10.03 0.32 -30.49
CA ARG A 430 -10.43 1.05 -29.29
C ARG A 430 -10.50 0.13 -28.07
N ARG A 431 -11.19 -1.02 -28.21
CA ARG A 431 -11.32 -2.03 -27.14
C ARG A 431 -9.97 -2.61 -26.75
N SER A 432 -9.16 -3.01 -27.73
CA SER A 432 -7.80 -3.54 -27.51
C SER A 432 -6.90 -2.52 -26.81
N THR A 433 -6.96 -1.24 -27.20
CA THR A 433 -6.20 -0.16 -26.53
C THR A 433 -6.57 -0.05 -25.05
N ILE A 434 -7.86 -0.12 -24.71
CA ILE A 434 -8.34 -0.10 -23.32
C ILE A 434 -7.80 -1.30 -22.56
N VAL A 435 -7.93 -2.51 -23.11
CA VAL A 435 -7.44 -3.77 -22.50
C VAL A 435 -5.94 -3.69 -22.22
N ILE A 436 -5.15 -3.32 -23.22
CA ILE A 436 -3.69 -3.18 -23.12
C ILE A 436 -3.35 -2.21 -21.97
N ASN A 437 -3.93 -1.00 -21.97
CA ASN A 437 -3.68 0.00 -20.94
C ASN A 437 -4.06 -0.46 -19.53
N LEU A 438 -5.17 -1.18 -19.39
CA LEU A 438 -5.64 -1.69 -18.11
C LEU A 438 -4.74 -2.80 -17.56
N ILE A 439 -4.29 -3.73 -18.41
CA ILE A 439 -3.34 -4.78 -18.03
C ILE A 439 -2.06 -4.16 -17.46
N TYR A 440 -1.52 -3.11 -18.11
CA TYR A 440 -0.35 -2.40 -17.60
C TYR A 440 -0.59 -1.74 -16.24
N LYS A 441 -1.74 -1.08 -16.06
CA LYS A 441 -2.09 -0.47 -14.77
C LYS A 441 -2.26 -1.52 -13.66
N ILE A 442 -2.83 -2.69 -13.96
CA ILE A 442 -2.92 -3.80 -13.00
C ILE A 442 -1.53 -4.32 -12.60
N GLN A 443 -0.57 -4.37 -13.53
CA GLN A 443 0.81 -4.73 -13.19
C GLN A 443 1.47 -3.70 -12.25
N LEU A 444 1.15 -2.41 -12.38
CA LEU A 444 1.61 -1.36 -11.45
C LEU A 444 0.90 -1.47 -10.09
N LEU A 445 -0.37 -1.90 -10.06
CA LEU A 445 -1.13 -2.08 -8.83
C LEU A 445 -0.51 -3.08 -7.86
N LYS A 446 0.24 -4.07 -8.37
CA LYS A 446 0.99 -5.03 -7.54
C LYS A 446 1.92 -4.34 -6.54
N ILE A 447 2.45 -3.15 -6.88
CA ILE A 447 3.28 -2.35 -5.97
C ILE A 447 2.45 -1.91 -4.75
N GLN A 448 1.25 -1.35 -4.97
CA GLN A 448 0.37 -0.91 -3.89
C GLN A 448 -0.14 -2.09 -3.05
N SER A 449 -0.50 -3.19 -3.71
CA SER A 449 -0.95 -4.41 -3.04
C SER A 449 0.12 -5.00 -2.11
N SER A 450 1.40 -4.97 -2.50
CA SER A 450 2.49 -5.47 -1.65
C SER A 450 2.63 -4.70 -0.33
N ARG A 451 2.28 -3.41 -0.29
CA ARG A 451 2.32 -2.60 0.94
C ARG A 451 1.15 -2.89 1.87
N LEU A 452 -0.04 -3.10 1.32
CA LEU A 452 -1.22 -3.45 2.11
C LEU A 452 -1.10 -4.88 2.67
N SER A 453 -0.50 -5.78 1.90
CA SER A 453 -0.18 -7.15 2.30
C SER A 453 0.61 -7.21 3.62
N GLU A 454 1.50 -6.27 3.89
CA GLU A 454 2.24 -6.24 5.17
C GLU A 454 1.32 -6.00 6.38
N ILE A 455 0.26 -5.21 6.23
CA ILE A 455 -0.74 -4.99 7.29
C ILE A 455 -1.60 -6.24 7.46
N VAL A 456 -2.07 -6.82 6.34
CA VAL A 456 -3.00 -7.95 6.37
C VAL A 456 -2.32 -9.23 6.89
N HIS A 457 -1.03 -9.43 6.62
CA HIS A 457 -0.27 -10.57 7.13
C HIS A 457 0.48 -10.31 8.42
N ALA A 458 0.43 -9.08 8.97
CA ALA A 458 0.95 -8.85 10.30
C ALA A 458 0.24 -9.78 11.29
N THR A 459 1.01 -10.35 12.21
CA THR A 459 0.48 -11.23 13.25
C THR A 459 -0.43 -10.42 14.15
N ASP A 460 -1.66 -10.90 14.34
CA ASP A 460 -2.55 -10.32 15.34
C ASP A 460 -1.93 -10.41 16.72
N GLU A 461 -2.30 -9.49 17.60
CA GLU A 461 -2.05 -9.64 19.02
C GLU A 461 -2.69 -10.96 19.49
N SER A 462 -1.90 -11.81 20.16
CA SER A 462 -2.33 -13.14 20.56
C SER A 462 -3.55 -13.08 21.50
N SER A 463 -4.74 -13.32 20.95
CA SER A 463 -5.95 -13.61 21.71
C SER A 463 -6.12 -15.12 21.83
N LEU A 464 -5.30 -15.78 22.66
CA LEU A 464 -5.66 -17.13 23.11
C LEU A 464 -6.96 -16.99 23.91
N ALA A 465 -8.06 -17.37 23.28
CA ALA A 465 -9.42 -17.37 23.83
C ALA A 465 -9.65 -18.57 24.76
N SER A 466 -8.66 -18.89 25.60
CA SER A 466 -8.93 -19.70 26.77
C SER A 466 -9.52 -18.74 27.79
N TYR A 467 -10.86 -18.63 27.81
CA TYR A 467 -11.60 -18.00 28.90
C TYR A 467 -11.28 -18.77 30.19
N PHE A 468 -10.14 -18.47 30.78
CA PHE A 468 -9.90 -18.78 32.17
C PHE A 468 -10.58 -17.66 32.94
N GLU A 469 -11.67 -18.00 33.62
CA GLU A 469 -12.13 -17.20 34.75
C GLU A 469 -10.98 -17.24 35.77
N LEU A 470 -10.41 -16.06 36.04
CA LEU A 470 -9.51 -15.93 37.16
C LEU A 470 -10.34 -16.26 38.41
N ASN A 471 -9.85 -17.16 39.25
CA ASN A 471 -10.37 -17.31 40.60
C ASN A 471 -10.25 -15.95 41.32
N GLU A 472 -10.98 -15.72 42.41
CA GLU A 472 -10.91 -14.51 43.26
C GLU A 472 -9.54 -14.34 43.97
N ASN A 473 -8.43 -14.64 43.30
CA ASN A 473 -7.07 -14.40 43.74
C ASN A 473 -6.31 -13.61 42.66
N TYR A 474 -5.97 -12.37 42.98
CA TYR A 474 -5.30 -11.39 42.12
C TYR A 474 -3.82 -11.17 42.48
N SER A 475 -3.22 -12.06 43.28
CA SER A 475 -1.78 -12.01 43.57
C SER A 475 -0.95 -12.05 42.28
N LEU A 476 0.07 -11.20 42.18
CA LEU A 476 0.93 -11.07 41.01
C LEU A 476 2.31 -11.66 41.32
N SER A 477 2.83 -12.53 40.46
CA SER A 477 4.22 -12.96 40.53
C SER A 477 4.91 -12.87 39.19
N ALA A 478 6.13 -12.31 39.18
CA ALA A 478 7.01 -12.31 38.03
C ALA A 478 8.25 -13.15 38.38
N ARG A 479 8.63 -14.07 37.50
CA ARG A 479 9.76 -14.97 37.69
C ARG A 479 10.73 -14.87 36.51
N GLY A 480 11.97 -14.50 36.81
CA GLY A 480 13.08 -14.43 35.86
C GLY A 480 12.77 -13.60 34.62
N ILE A 481 12.23 -12.39 34.78
CA ILE A 481 11.88 -11.55 33.64
C ILE A 481 13.14 -10.91 33.05
N TYR A 482 13.39 -11.24 31.78
CA TYR A 482 14.38 -10.59 30.95
C TYR A 482 13.70 -9.90 29.78
N HIS A 483 14.12 -8.67 29.50
CA HIS A 483 13.58 -7.93 28.36
C HIS A 483 14.62 -6.99 27.75
N GLN A 484 14.62 -6.96 26.43
CA GLN A 484 15.33 -6.03 25.57
C GLN A 484 14.39 -5.64 24.44
N TYR A 485 14.51 -4.40 23.96
CA TYR A 485 13.69 -3.92 22.84
C TYR A 485 14.08 -4.59 21.53
N ASP A 486 15.35 -4.98 21.36
CA ASP A 486 15.89 -5.57 20.14
C ASP A 486 16.90 -6.68 20.46
N LYS A 487 17.07 -7.64 19.54
CA LYS A 487 17.99 -8.79 19.70
C LYS A 487 19.43 -8.42 20.09
N LEU A 488 19.90 -7.26 19.61
CA LEU A 488 21.27 -6.78 19.77
C LEU A 488 21.34 -5.49 20.62
N ALA A 489 20.21 -5.09 21.21
CA ALA A 489 20.20 -4.05 22.23
C ALA A 489 20.60 -4.66 23.58
N PRO A 490 21.18 -3.87 24.50
CA PRO A 490 21.40 -4.34 25.85
C PRO A 490 20.06 -4.70 26.52
N LEU A 491 20.11 -5.70 27.41
CA LEU A 491 18.98 -6.04 28.27
C LEU A 491 18.65 -4.85 29.16
N VAL A 492 17.38 -4.42 29.10
CA VAL A 492 16.82 -3.35 29.93
C VAL A 492 16.34 -3.91 31.26
N LEU A 493 15.81 -5.13 31.25
CA LEU A 493 15.43 -5.88 32.44
C LEU A 493 16.22 -7.18 32.48
N VAL A 494 16.80 -7.48 33.64
CA VAL A 494 17.65 -8.66 33.88
C VAL A 494 17.16 -9.32 35.15
N ASP A 495 16.70 -10.56 35.03
CA ASP A 495 16.31 -11.44 36.15
C ASP A 495 15.36 -10.79 37.19
N ILE A 496 14.31 -10.11 36.74
CA ILE A 496 13.36 -9.51 37.68
C ILE A 496 12.47 -10.61 38.28
N ASN A 497 12.50 -10.70 39.60
CA ASN A 497 11.70 -11.60 40.41
C ASN A 497 10.92 -10.77 41.46
N ILE A 498 9.60 -10.82 41.42
CA ILE A 498 8.73 -10.08 42.37
C ILE A 498 7.48 -10.90 42.67
N ASP A 499 7.02 -10.82 43.91
CA ASP A 499 5.75 -11.37 44.38
C ASP A 499 4.98 -10.23 45.05
N ILE A 500 3.75 -9.98 44.62
CA ILE A 500 2.85 -8.95 45.15
C ILE A 500 1.57 -9.66 45.61
N SER A 501 1.24 -9.49 46.89
CA SER A 501 0.04 -10.06 47.50
C SER A 501 -1.20 -9.26 47.13
N GLU A 502 -2.38 -9.86 47.33
CA GLU A 502 -3.62 -9.12 47.17
C GLU A 502 -3.70 -7.95 48.15
N ASN A 503 -4.31 -6.85 47.71
CA ASN A 503 -4.44 -5.61 48.47
C ASN A 503 -3.12 -4.98 48.93
N GLU A 504 -1.99 -5.40 48.37
CA GLU A 504 -0.68 -4.82 48.63
C GLU A 504 -0.45 -3.58 47.75
N THR A 505 0.02 -2.49 48.35
CA THR A 505 0.43 -1.28 47.62
C THR A 505 1.95 -1.27 47.49
N VAL A 506 2.45 -1.34 46.26
CA VAL A 506 3.89 -1.42 45.97
C VAL A 506 4.36 -0.17 45.26
N LEU A 507 5.44 0.42 45.77
CA LEU A 507 6.13 1.56 45.15
C LEU A 507 7.37 1.08 44.38
N LEU A 508 7.40 1.28 43.06
CA LEU A 508 8.55 0.97 42.22
C LEU A 508 9.43 2.22 42.02
N THR A 509 10.62 2.23 42.61
CA THR A 509 11.58 3.35 42.51
C THR A 509 12.84 2.96 41.74
N GLY A 510 13.63 3.96 41.32
CA GLY A 510 14.92 3.77 40.64
C GLY A 510 15.23 4.90 39.66
N ASP A 511 16.43 4.90 39.10
CA ASP A 511 16.92 5.96 38.21
C ASP A 511 16.15 6.08 36.90
N SER A 512 16.11 7.28 36.31
CA SER A 512 15.50 7.46 34.98
C SER A 512 16.16 6.52 33.96
N GLY A 513 15.35 5.84 33.14
CA GLY A 513 15.85 4.87 32.16
C GLY A 513 16.12 3.46 32.71
N SER A 514 15.94 3.19 34.00
CA SER A 514 16.15 1.86 34.61
C SER A 514 15.17 0.76 34.18
N GLY A 515 14.26 1.03 33.24
CA GLY A 515 13.28 0.05 32.76
C GLY A 515 11.96 0.00 33.53
N LYS A 516 11.70 0.88 34.51
CA LYS A 516 10.44 0.91 35.30
C LYS A 516 9.18 0.89 34.44
N SER A 517 9.06 1.85 33.52
CA SER A 517 7.90 1.93 32.61
C SER A 517 7.82 0.72 31.67
N THR A 518 8.95 0.10 31.36
CA THR A 518 9.03 -1.12 30.55
C THR A 518 8.48 -2.31 31.33
N PHE A 519 8.85 -2.43 32.61
CA PHE A 519 8.32 -3.44 33.50
C PHE A 519 6.80 -3.29 33.67
N ILE A 520 6.31 -2.07 33.91
CA ILE A 520 4.86 -1.79 33.99
C ILE A 520 4.15 -2.19 32.68
N LYS A 521 4.72 -1.87 31.51
CA LYS A 521 4.15 -2.31 30.21
C LYS A 521 4.11 -3.83 30.06
N ILE A 522 5.07 -4.54 30.63
CA ILE A 522 5.09 -6.01 30.66
C ILE A 522 3.99 -6.55 31.59
N LEU A 523 3.81 -5.95 32.78
CA LEU A 523 2.73 -6.31 33.70
C LEU A 523 1.34 -6.13 33.06
N LEU A 524 1.14 -5.03 32.33
CA LEU A 524 -0.10 -4.73 31.60
C LEU A 524 -0.29 -5.56 30.32
N GLY A 525 0.67 -6.42 29.98
CA GLY A 525 0.64 -7.22 28.75
C GLY A 525 0.71 -6.40 27.45
N ILE A 526 1.20 -5.16 27.51
CA ILE A 526 1.41 -4.29 26.34
C ILE A 526 2.64 -4.76 25.54
N THR A 527 3.67 -5.23 26.26
CA THR A 527 4.93 -5.74 25.67
C THR A 527 5.27 -7.09 26.28
N GLU A 528 5.79 -8.01 25.49
CA GLU A 528 6.16 -9.35 25.98
C GLU A 528 7.63 -9.41 26.42
N PRO A 529 7.95 -10.11 27.53
CA PRO A 529 9.33 -10.34 27.93
C PRO A 529 10.01 -11.34 26.99
N VAL A 530 11.33 -11.21 26.83
CA VAL A 530 12.15 -12.13 26.03
C VAL A 530 12.29 -13.48 26.71
N ALA A 531 12.45 -13.48 28.02
CA ALA A 531 12.43 -14.67 28.85
C ALA A 531 11.73 -14.41 30.19
N GLY A 532 11.32 -15.48 30.87
CA GLY A 532 10.58 -15.43 32.12
C GLY A 532 9.08 -15.63 31.95
N SER A 533 8.36 -15.58 33.07
CA SER A 533 6.91 -15.76 33.12
C SER A 533 6.27 -14.85 34.16
N LEU A 534 5.06 -14.40 33.84
CA LEU A 534 4.18 -13.66 34.73
C LEU A 534 2.99 -14.51 35.09
N PHE A 535 2.58 -14.45 36.36
CA PHE A 535 1.43 -15.15 36.89
C PHE A 535 0.51 -14.19 37.65
N ILE A 536 -0.79 -14.36 37.48
CA ILE A 536 -1.84 -13.69 38.27
C ILE A 536 -2.70 -14.79 38.90
N GLY A 537 -2.86 -14.77 40.23
CA GLY A 537 -3.57 -15.83 40.95
C GLY A 537 -2.92 -17.21 40.77
N GLY A 538 -1.61 -17.26 40.54
CA GLY A 538 -0.87 -18.49 40.20
C GLY A 538 -1.02 -18.96 38.74
N VAL A 539 -1.81 -18.27 37.90
CA VAL A 539 -2.04 -18.64 36.50
C VAL A 539 -1.14 -17.83 35.57
N ASN A 540 -0.42 -18.50 34.66
CA ASN A 540 0.47 -17.83 33.72
C ASN A 540 -0.31 -16.97 32.71
N ILE A 541 0.08 -15.69 32.59
CA ILE A 541 -0.51 -14.69 31.70
C ILE A 541 -0.57 -15.14 30.23
N LYS A 542 0.43 -15.91 29.77
CA LYS A 542 0.44 -16.42 28.39
C LYS A 542 -0.70 -17.40 28.12
N LYS A 543 -1.29 -18.02 29.15
CA LYS A 543 -2.41 -18.98 29.03
C LYS A 543 -3.78 -18.33 29.12
N THR A 544 -3.94 -17.25 29.91
CA THR A 544 -5.22 -16.53 30.12
C THR A 544 -5.57 -15.57 28.99
N GLY A 545 -4.57 -15.13 28.23
CA GLY A 545 -4.74 -14.16 27.14
C GLY A 545 -4.83 -12.71 27.64
N LYS A 546 -4.41 -11.77 26.78
CA LYS A 546 -4.24 -10.35 27.16
C LYS A 546 -5.55 -9.64 27.49
N HIS A 547 -6.66 -10.06 26.87
CA HIS A 547 -7.97 -9.44 27.08
C HIS A 547 -8.48 -9.66 28.50
N ALA A 548 -8.30 -10.85 29.07
CA ALA A 548 -8.75 -11.17 30.43
C ALA A 548 -8.03 -10.28 31.47
N ILE A 549 -6.72 -10.06 31.27
CA ILE A 549 -5.89 -9.22 32.15
C ILE A 549 -6.31 -7.76 32.04
N ARG A 550 -6.46 -7.24 30.83
CA ARG A 550 -6.88 -5.84 30.62
C ARG A 550 -8.26 -5.54 31.19
N LYS A 551 -9.13 -6.54 31.33
CA LYS A 551 -10.46 -6.39 31.97
C LYS A 551 -10.38 -6.18 33.49
N ILE A 552 -9.30 -6.64 34.14
CA ILE A 552 -9.13 -6.57 35.60
C ILE A 552 -8.02 -5.58 36.03
N THR A 553 -7.41 -4.88 35.09
CA THR A 553 -6.35 -3.90 35.35
C THR A 553 -6.78 -2.52 34.85
N SER A 554 -6.60 -1.49 35.68
CA SER A 554 -6.60 -0.08 35.22
C SER A 554 -5.19 0.49 35.30
N SER A 555 -4.89 1.48 34.47
CA SER A 555 -3.58 2.13 34.45
C SER A 555 -3.67 3.58 33.99
N VAL A 556 -2.94 4.47 34.66
CA VAL A 556 -2.69 5.84 34.21
C VAL A 556 -1.23 5.94 33.77
N LEU A 557 -0.99 5.93 32.46
CA LEU A 557 0.36 5.94 31.89
C LEU A 557 0.81 7.37 31.58
N GLN A 558 2.14 7.55 31.56
CA GLN A 558 2.73 8.81 31.13
C GLN A 558 2.43 9.07 29.65
N GLY A 559 1.77 10.20 29.37
CA GLY A 559 1.41 10.61 28.00
C GLY A 559 0.02 10.13 27.55
N ASP A 560 -0.79 9.55 28.44
CA ASP A 560 -2.20 9.30 28.16
C ASP A 560 -2.94 10.60 27.85
N SER A 561 -3.82 10.53 26.85
CA SER A 561 -4.63 11.65 26.40
C SER A 561 -6.12 11.30 26.42
N LEU A 562 -6.93 12.35 26.44
CA LEU A 562 -8.37 12.24 26.22
C LEU A 562 -8.60 12.04 24.72
N PHE A 563 -9.47 11.11 24.36
CA PHE A 563 -9.87 10.93 22.97
C PHE A 563 -10.97 11.94 22.61
N PRO A 564 -11.12 12.29 21.30
CA PRO A 564 -12.21 13.14 20.85
C PRO A 564 -13.58 12.55 21.23
N GLY A 565 -14.33 13.26 22.08
CA GLY A 565 -15.62 12.81 22.60
C GLY A 565 -16.04 13.62 23.82
N THR A 566 -17.11 13.22 24.52
CA THR A 566 -17.49 13.88 25.77
C THR A 566 -16.61 13.46 26.95
N ILE A 567 -16.63 14.22 28.04
CA ILE A 567 -16.01 13.82 29.31
C ILE A 567 -16.62 12.50 29.80
N TYR A 568 -17.94 12.37 29.72
CA TYR A 568 -18.64 11.13 30.05
C TYR A 568 -18.10 9.94 29.25
N GLU A 569 -18.05 10.06 27.92
CA GLU A 569 -17.50 9.02 27.04
C GLU A 569 -16.04 8.70 27.39
N ASN A 570 -15.23 9.71 27.74
CA ASN A 570 -13.84 9.50 28.13
C ASN A 570 -13.68 8.77 29.46
N ILE A 571 -14.60 8.94 30.41
CA ILE A 571 -14.60 8.21 31.69
C ILE A 571 -15.07 6.77 31.45
N THR A 572 -16.16 6.58 30.70
CA THR A 572 -16.79 5.27 30.54
C THR A 572 -16.25 4.44 29.37
N PHE A 573 -15.41 5.02 28.50
CA PHE A 573 -14.95 4.41 27.25
C PHE A 573 -16.08 3.91 26.32
N ASN A 574 -17.24 4.57 26.36
CA ASN A 574 -18.46 4.14 25.68
C ASN A 574 -19.02 2.78 26.14
N ASP A 575 -18.57 2.25 27.28
CA ASP A 575 -19.37 1.25 27.98
C ASP A 575 -20.60 1.96 28.54
N ASN A 576 -21.78 1.40 28.22
CA ASN A 576 -23.03 1.84 28.84
C ASN A 576 -22.97 1.45 30.31
N LEU A 577 -22.45 2.34 31.15
CA LEU A 577 -22.72 2.25 32.58
C LEU A 577 -24.22 2.51 32.75
N ASP A 578 -24.94 1.52 33.27
CA ASP A 578 -26.37 1.61 33.55
C ASP A 578 -26.68 2.71 34.59
N ASN A 579 -25.66 3.27 35.27
CA ASN A 579 -25.82 4.32 36.27
C ASN A 579 -24.79 5.47 36.13
N ILE A 580 -25.25 6.62 35.63
CA ILE A 580 -24.46 7.87 35.56
C ILE A 580 -24.13 8.45 36.95
N GLU A 581 -24.89 8.11 38.00
CA GLU A 581 -24.65 8.57 39.37
C GLU A 581 -23.32 8.04 39.90
N GLN A 582 -22.94 6.80 39.55
CA GLN A 582 -21.63 6.24 39.91
C GLN A 582 -20.47 7.07 39.35
N VAL A 583 -20.62 7.56 38.11
CA VAL A 583 -19.62 8.45 37.50
C VAL A 583 -19.50 9.74 38.31
N TYR A 584 -20.61 10.27 38.81
CA TYR A 584 -20.61 11.48 39.62
C TYR A 584 -19.96 11.26 40.99
N GLU A 585 -20.29 10.17 41.67
CA GLU A 585 -19.71 9.82 42.97
C GLU A 585 -18.20 9.62 42.89
N ILE A 586 -17.70 8.90 41.87
CA ILE A 586 -16.26 8.66 41.69
C ILE A 586 -15.55 9.98 41.33
N ALA A 587 -16.14 10.78 40.44
CA ALA A 587 -15.57 12.08 40.08
C ALA A 587 -15.55 13.07 41.26
N ASP A 588 -16.52 12.99 42.16
CA ASP A 588 -16.54 13.80 43.38
C ASP A 588 -15.47 13.32 44.37
N ALA A 589 -15.34 12.00 44.58
CA ALA A 589 -14.31 11.40 45.43
C ALA A 589 -12.87 11.75 44.97
N ILE A 590 -12.63 11.86 43.67
CA ILE A 590 -11.34 12.29 43.08
C ILE A 590 -11.20 13.84 43.05
N GLY A 591 -12.28 14.57 43.33
CA GLY A 591 -12.31 16.03 43.37
C GLY A 591 -12.15 16.67 41.99
N ILE A 592 -12.84 16.13 40.98
CA ILE A 592 -12.94 16.69 39.62
C ILE A 592 -14.39 17.07 39.25
N HIS A 593 -15.39 16.61 40.01
CA HIS A 593 -16.81 16.87 39.75
C HIS A 593 -17.13 18.36 39.59
N ASP A 594 -16.73 19.19 40.55
CA ASP A 594 -16.96 20.65 40.52
C ASP A 594 -16.34 21.35 39.30
N VAL A 595 -15.21 20.84 38.81
CA VAL A 595 -14.57 21.38 37.60
C VAL A 595 -15.42 21.03 36.39
N ILE A 596 -15.89 19.78 36.32
CA ILE A 596 -16.71 19.29 35.21
C ILE A 596 -18.05 20.03 35.18
N THR A 597 -18.73 20.23 36.31
CA THR A 597 -20.05 20.89 36.37
C THR A 597 -20.02 22.37 36.03
N ARG A 598 -18.87 23.04 36.18
CA ARG A 598 -18.66 24.43 35.73
C ARG A 598 -18.52 24.56 34.22
N LEU A 599 -18.27 23.47 33.51
CA LEU A 599 -18.19 23.50 32.05
C LEU A 599 -19.60 23.70 31.45
N PRO A 600 -19.73 24.38 30.30
CA PRO A 600 -21.03 24.73 29.72
C PRO A 600 -21.99 23.55 29.50
N LEU A 601 -21.45 22.35 29.27
CA LEU A 601 -22.24 21.12 29.05
C LEU A 601 -21.96 20.06 30.12
N GLY A 602 -21.31 20.41 31.23
CA GLY A 602 -20.98 19.45 32.29
C GLY A 602 -20.18 18.26 31.76
N TYR A 603 -20.63 17.05 32.06
CA TYR A 603 -20.05 15.79 31.59
C TYR A 603 -20.20 15.57 30.07
N PHE A 604 -21.13 16.26 29.41
CA PHE A 604 -21.30 16.20 27.96
C PHE A 604 -20.42 17.21 27.21
N THR A 605 -19.55 17.92 27.93
CA THR A 605 -18.55 18.80 27.33
C THR A 605 -17.60 18.00 26.46
N GLN A 606 -17.42 18.44 25.22
CA GLN A 606 -16.55 17.81 24.24
C GLN A 606 -15.07 18.11 24.57
N VAL A 607 -14.25 17.07 24.67
CA VAL A 607 -12.82 17.09 24.94
C VAL A 607 -12.06 16.35 23.84
N GLY A 608 -10.76 16.65 23.66
CA GLY A 608 -9.90 16.02 22.66
C GLY A 608 -8.65 16.84 22.35
N ASP A 609 -7.82 16.36 21.42
CA ASP A 609 -6.46 16.87 21.10
C ASP A 609 -6.35 18.37 20.77
N MET A 610 -7.46 19.07 20.53
CA MET A 610 -7.47 20.49 20.15
C MET A 610 -8.31 21.38 21.08
N SER A 611 -8.93 20.82 22.12
CA SER A 611 -9.78 21.52 23.08
C SER A 611 -9.19 21.48 24.49
N ASP A 612 -8.17 22.30 24.72
CA ASP A 612 -7.49 22.43 26.01
C ASP A 612 -8.22 23.42 26.92
N PHE A 613 -9.33 22.99 27.53
CA PHE A 613 -9.97 23.70 28.65
C PHE A 613 -9.59 23.10 30.01
N LEU A 614 -9.12 21.85 30.04
CA LEU A 614 -8.65 21.17 31.25
C LEU A 614 -7.13 21.33 31.39
N SER A 615 -6.70 21.76 32.57
CA SER A 615 -5.30 21.76 32.97
C SER A 615 -4.72 20.34 32.99
N GLY A 616 -3.38 20.22 32.96
CA GLY A 616 -2.72 18.91 33.02
C GLY A 616 -3.09 18.09 34.26
N GLY A 617 -3.24 18.74 35.42
CA GLY A 617 -3.67 18.09 36.66
C GLY A 617 -5.12 17.62 36.61
N GLU A 618 -6.03 18.42 36.02
CA GLU A 618 -7.42 18.02 35.83
C GLU A 618 -7.56 16.85 34.86
N LYS A 619 -6.77 16.84 33.79
CA LYS A 619 -6.68 15.69 32.87
C LYS A 619 -6.21 14.42 33.59
N GLN A 620 -5.20 14.52 34.45
CA GLN A 620 -4.73 13.37 35.24
C GLN A 620 -5.82 12.86 36.19
N LYS A 621 -6.52 13.74 36.89
CA LYS A 621 -7.67 13.35 37.73
C LYS A 621 -8.75 12.63 36.93
N LEU A 622 -9.10 13.14 35.75
CA LEU A 622 -10.08 12.51 34.86
C LEU A 622 -9.61 11.12 34.41
N LEU A 623 -8.32 10.96 34.09
CA LEU A 623 -7.73 9.66 33.76
C LEU A 623 -7.71 8.67 34.95
N ILE A 624 -7.73 9.14 36.20
CA ILE A 624 -7.84 8.29 37.39
C ILE A 624 -9.29 7.85 37.65
N VAL A 625 -10.27 8.71 37.30
CA VAL A 625 -11.70 8.38 37.41
C VAL A 625 -12.10 7.28 36.42
N ARG A 626 -11.46 7.27 35.24
CA ARG A 626 -11.53 6.23 34.22
C ARG A 626 -10.93 4.91 34.72
#